data_AF-R4V9R6-F1
#
_entry.id   AF-R4V9R6-F1
#
_cell.length_a   1.000
_cell.length_b   1.000
_cell.length_c   1.000
_cell.angle_alpha   90.00
_cell.angle_beta   90.00
_cell.angle_gamma   90.00
#
_symmetry.space_group_name_H-M   'P 1'
#
loop_
_entity.id
_entity.type
_entity.pdbx_description
1 polymer ?
#
loop_
_entity_poly.entity_id
_entity_poly.type
_entity_poly.pdbx_seq_one_letter_code
_entity_poly.pdbx_strand_id
1 'polypeptide(L)'
;DSIRYYNEVPVEKRVFKNLQLFMDNKSPGDDLFDRLNTGVMNRHLNELMEGLTAKVFRTYNASFTLQQQLDKLTNQDDSISEKILAYNRANRAVAILCNHQRAVPKSHAKSMELLKEKIEAKKDTIKDAERGVKDAHRDAKRGSVK
;
A
#
# COMPACT_ATOMS: atom_id res chain seq x y z
N ASP A 1 -13.78 -15.50 4.22
CA ASP A 1 -12.60 -15.35 3.33
C ASP A 1 -11.39 -16.18 3.72
N SER A 2 -11.24 -16.62 4.98
CA SER A 2 -10.14 -17.51 5.42
C SER A 2 -8.74 -17.05 4.97
N ILE A 3 -8.55 -15.73 4.88
CA ILE A 3 -7.30 -15.11 4.45
C ILE A 3 -6.31 -15.23 5.59
N ARG A 4 -5.16 -15.86 5.32
CA ARG A 4 -4.08 -16.00 6.30
C ARG A 4 -3.57 -14.61 6.72
N TYR A 5 -3.45 -14.40 8.02
CA TYR A 5 -2.65 -13.31 8.59
C TYR A 5 -1.34 -13.90 9.10
N TYR A 6 -0.22 -13.41 8.57
CA TYR A 6 1.13 -13.76 9.03
C TYR A 6 1.91 -12.47 9.13
N ASN A 7 2.47 -12.19 10.31
CA ASN A 7 3.26 -10.99 10.53
C ASN A 7 4.26 -11.22 11.67
N GLU A 8 5.47 -10.72 11.51
CA GLU A 8 6.49 -10.70 12.54
C GLU A 8 6.60 -9.26 13.05
N VAL A 9 6.11 -9.03 14.27
CA VAL A 9 5.97 -7.67 14.82
C VAL A 9 6.79 -7.57 16.11
N PRO A 10 7.82 -6.70 16.14
CA PRO A 10 8.47 -6.33 17.39
C PRO A 10 7.46 -5.66 18.32
N VAL A 11 7.35 -6.15 19.54
CA VAL A 11 6.45 -5.61 20.57
C VAL A 11 7.24 -5.14 21.77
N GLU A 12 6.63 -4.28 22.58
CA GLU A 12 7.22 -3.84 23.84
C GLU A 12 7.44 -5.01 24.79
N LYS A 13 8.51 -4.93 25.60
CA LYS A 13 8.89 -5.97 26.57
C LYS A 13 7.75 -6.36 27.51
N ARG A 14 6.91 -5.40 27.91
CA ARG A 14 5.74 -5.66 28.77
C ARG A 14 4.68 -6.51 28.04
N VAL A 15 4.39 -6.20 26.78
CA VAL A 15 3.45 -6.97 25.95
C VAL A 15 3.95 -8.39 25.76
N PHE A 16 5.23 -8.58 25.42
CA PHE A 16 5.82 -9.90 25.25
C PHE A 16 5.70 -10.76 26.51
N LYS A 17 6.06 -10.21 27.67
CA LYS A 17 5.92 -10.91 28.96
C LYS A 17 4.45 -11.27 29.28
N ASN A 18 3.52 -10.36 29.01
CA ASN A 18 2.10 -10.64 29.23
C ASN A 18 1.60 -11.77 28.31
N LEU A 19 2.04 -11.81 27.04
CA LEU A 19 1.69 -12.90 26.12
C LEU A 19 2.20 -14.26 26.62
N GLN A 20 3.43 -14.32 27.17
CA GLN A 20 3.94 -15.56 27.77
C GLN A 20 3.06 -16.03 28.92
N LEU A 21 2.62 -15.11 29.80
CA LEU A 21 1.71 -15.43 30.90
C LEU A 21 0.32 -15.89 30.39
N PHE A 22 -0.19 -15.27 29.32
CA PHE A 22 -1.48 -15.64 28.75
C PHE A 22 -1.48 -17.01 28.06
N MET A 23 -0.29 -17.53 27.71
CA MET A 23 -0.12 -18.87 27.14
C MET A 23 0.21 -19.94 28.19
N ASP A 24 0.52 -19.54 29.43
CA ASP A 24 0.92 -20.47 30.47
C ASP A 24 -0.23 -21.41 30.86
N ASN A 25 0.08 -22.70 31.02
CA ASN A 25 -0.89 -23.78 31.28
C ASN A 25 -2.04 -23.91 30.26
N LYS A 26 -1.85 -23.46 29.01
CA LYS A 26 -2.84 -23.61 27.92
C LYS A 26 -2.39 -24.62 26.87
N SER A 27 -3.36 -25.34 26.32
CA SER A 27 -3.20 -26.20 25.15
C SER A 27 -3.32 -25.39 23.85
N PRO A 28 -2.80 -25.87 22.69
CA PRO A 28 -2.84 -25.14 21.42
C PRO A 28 -4.23 -24.74 20.89
N GLY A 29 -5.31 -25.36 21.39
CA GLY A 29 -6.68 -25.04 21.02
C GLY A 29 -7.39 -24.08 21.98
N ASP A 30 -6.77 -23.71 23.09
CA ASP A 30 -7.39 -22.85 24.11
C ASP A 30 -7.31 -21.38 23.70
N ASP A 31 -8.30 -20.59 24.12
CA ASP A 31 -8.33 -19.16 23.85
C ASP A 31 -7.18 -18.42 24.53
N LEU A 32 -6.43 -17.64 23.73
CA LEU A 32 -5.31 -16.84 24.24
C LEU A 32 -5.77 -15.82 25.31
N PHE A 33 -6.93 -15.20 25.09
CA PHE A 33 -7.54 -14.24 26.02
C PHE A 33 -8.83 -14.82 26.64
N ASP A 34 -8.67 -15.82 27.50
CA ASP A 34 -9.74 -16.64 28.10
C ASP A 34 -10.76 -15.86 28.94
N ARG A 35 -10.38 -14.69 29.47
CA ARG A 35 -11.25 -13.82 30.30
C ARG A 35 -11.76 -12.59 29.55
N LEU A 36 -11.45 -12.46 28.26
CA LEU A 36 -11.83 -11.31 27.45
C LEU A 36 -12.81 -11.73 26.37
N ASN A 37 -13.87 -10.94 26.18
CA ASN A 37 -14.73 -11.08 25.02
C ASN A 37 -15.00 -9.70 24.39
N THR A 38 -15.57 -9.71 23.18
CA THR A 38 -15.84 -8.48 22.43
C THR A 38 -16.80 -7.54 23.14
N GLY A 39 -17.73 -8.06 23.95
CA GLY A 39 -18.66 -7.26 24.74
C GLY A 39 -17.97 -6.48 25.86
N VAL A 40 -17.10 -7.14 26.62
CA VAL A 40 -16.29 -6.49 27.68
C VAL A 40 -15.36 -5.44 27.10
N MET A 41 -14.66 -5.77 26.01
CA MET A 41 -13.77 -4.84 25.33
C MET A 41 -14.52 -3.61 24.80
N ASN A 42 -15.62 -3.78 24.07
CA ASN A 42 -16.37 -2.64 23.52
C ASN A 42 -17.04 -1.78 24.61
N ARG A 43 -17.44 -2.36 25.74
CA ARG A 43 -17.94 -1.59 26.89
C ARG A 43 -16.85 -0.68 27.45
N HIS A 44 -15.66 -1.22 27.67
CA HIS A 44 -14.51 -0.44 28.12
C HIS A 44 -14.14 0.66 27.11
N LEU A 45 -14.15 0.36 25.81
CA LEU A 45 -13.90 1.36 24.77
C LEU A 45 -14.94 2.49 24.80
N ASN A 46 -16.23 2.16 24.95
CA ASN A 46 -17.31 3.14 25.01
C ASN A 46 -17.25 4.04 26.26
N GLU A 47 -16.70 3.54 27.37
CA GLU A 47 -16.42 4.35 28.57
C GLU A 47 -15.31 5.38 28.34
N LEU A 48 -14.35 5.09 27.45
CA LEU A 48 -13.28 6.02 27.09
C LEU A 48 -13.75 7.10 26.10
N MET A 49 -14.67 6.74 25.20
CA MET A 49 -15.28 7.66 24.24
C MET A 49 -16.62 7.10 23.76
N GLU A 50 -17.67 7.91 23.84
CA GLU A 50 -19.01 7.52 23.39
C GLU A 50 -18.99 7.06 21.93
N GLY A 51 -19.57 5.89 21.66
CA GLY A 51 -19.63 5.27 20.33
C GLY A 51 -18.35 4.56 19.88
N LEU A 52 -17.29 4.57 20.69
CA LEU A 52 -16.04 3.88 20.36
C LEU A 52 -16.20 2.37 20.43
N THR A 53 -15.76 1.68 19.37
CA THR A 53 -15.77 0.21 19.27
C THR A 53 -14.52 -0.26 18.56
N ALA A 54 -14.17 -1.54 18.67
CA ALA A 54 -12.98 -2.10 18.04
C ALA A 54 -12.92 -1.89 16.51
N LYS A 55 -14.08 -1.87 15.83
CA LYS A 55 -14.14 -1.62 14.38
C LYS A 55 -13.69 -0.20 14.00
N VAL A 56 -13.90 0.78 14.89
CA VAL A 56 -13.55 2.19 14.64
C VAL A 56 -12.03 2.33 14.47
N PHE A 57 -11.23 1.55 15.20
CA PHE A 57 -9.77 1.56 15.07
C PHE A 57 -9.31 1.14 13.66
N ARG A 58 -9.97 0.15 13.03
CA ARG A 58 -9.65 -0.25 11.65
C ARG A 58 -9.94 0.89 10.68
N THR A 59 -11.09 1.53 10.80
CA THR A 59 -11.47 2.68 9.95
C THR A 59 -10.52 3.86 10.16
N TYR A 60 -10.24 4.22 11.40
CA TYR A 60 -9.31 5.30 11.74
C TYR A 60 -7.91 5.03 11.17
N ASN A 61 -7.33 3.87 11.46
CA ASN A 61 -5.98 3.55 11.00
C ASN A 61 -5.89 3.51 9.46
N ALA A 62 -6.93 3.01 8.78
CA ALA A 62 -6.99 3.02 7.32
C ALA A 62 -7.06 4.44 6.75
N SER A 63 -8.01 5.25 7.21
CA SER A 63 -8.22 6.62 6.73
C SER A 63 -7.02 7.52 7.03
N PHE A 64 -6.47 7.43 8.24
CA PHE A 64 -5.31 8.21 8.66
C PHE A 64 -4.05 7.81 7.87
N THR A 65 -3.83 6.52 7.64
CA THR A 65 -2.73 6.05 6.80
C THR A 65 -2.88 6.56 5.37
N LEU A 66 -4.08 6.51 4.80
CA LEU A 66 -4.31 7.03 3.44
C LEU A 66 -3.95 8.50 3.34
N GLN A 67 -4.46 9.32 4.28
CA GLN A 67 -4.18 10.75 4.31
C GLN A 67 -2.69 11.03 4.39
N GLN A 68 -1.98 10.42 5.35
CA GLN A 68 -0.53 10.61 5.48
C GLN A 68 0.24 10.18 4.23
N GLN A 69 -0.17 9.09 3.58
CA GLN A 69 0.51 8.62 2.38
C GLN A 69 0.24 9.54 1.20
N LEU A 70 -0.97 10.09 1.06
CA LEU A 70 -1.27 11.09 0.02
C LEU A 70 -0.46 12.37 0.23
N ASP A 71 -0.36 12.86 1.46
CA ASP A 71 0.44 14.04 1.81
C ASP A 71 1.93 13.85 1.51
N LYS A 72 2.44 12.62 1.66
CA LYS A 72 3.85 12.28 1.41
C LYS A 72 4.17 11.98 -0.05
N LEU A 73 3.24 11.39 -0.80
CA LEU A 73 3.51 10.81 -2.12
C LEU A 73 3.01 11.67 -3.28
N THR A 74 2.14 12.65 -3.03
CA THR A 74 1.50 13.45 -4.09
C THR A 74 2.21 14.79 -4.26
N ASN A 75 2.76 15.07 -5.45
CA ASN A 75 3.28 16.40 -5.76
C ASN A 75 2.27 17.20 -6.59
N GLN A 76 2.26 18.52 -6.42
CA GLN A 76 1.33 19.40 -7.12
C GLN A 76 1.64 19.50 -8.62
N ASP A 77 2.91 19.46 -9.00
CA ASP A 77 3.37 19.60 -10.39
C ASP A 77 3.32 18.28 -11.18
N ASP A 78 3.04 17.17 -10.51
CA ASP A 78 2.89 15.87 -11.16
C ASP A 78 1.73 15.86 -12.16
N SER A 79 1.93 15.15 -13.26
CA SER A 79 0.86 14.86 -14.23
C SER A 79 -0.28 14.07 -13.56
N ILE A 80 -1.46 14.07 -14.19
CA ILE A 80 -2.61 13.30 -13.70
C ILE A 80 -2.26 11.81 -13.55
N SER A 81 -1.50 11.25 -14.50
CA SER A 81 -1.05 9.85 -14.46
C SER A 81 -0.17 9.54 -13.25
N GLU A 82 0.75 10.46 -12.91
CA GLU A 82 1.63 10.33 -11.74
C GLU A 82 0.85 10.47 -10.43
N LYS A 83 -0.12 11.39 -10.36
CA LYS A 83 -1.03 11.53 -9.21
C LYS A 83 -1.87 10.28 -8.98
N ILE A 84 -2.38 9.65 -10.05
CA ILE A 84 -3.10 8.37 -9.96
C ILE A 84 -2.16 7.27 -9.43
N LEU A 85 -0.90 7.25 -9.87
CA LEU A 85 0.09 6.30 -9.36
C LEU A 85 0.37 6.52 -7.86
N ALA A 86 0.53 7.77 -7.42
CA ALA A 86 0.68 8.12 -6.01
C ALA A 86 -0.52 7.67 -5.17
N TYR A 87 -1.74 7.93 -5.64
CA TYR A 87 -2.98 7.45 -5.01
C TYR A 87 -3.01 5.93 -4.88
N ASN A 88 -2.69 5.20 -5.96
CA ASN A 88 -2.68 3.74 -5.94
C ASN A 88 -1.62 3.18 -4.98
N ARG A 89 -0.46 3.84 -4.84
CA ARG A 89 0.57 3.49 -3.84
C ARG A 89 0.08 3.74 -2.42
N ALA A 90 -0.55 4.88 -2.17
CA ALA A 90 -1.14 5.21 -0.87
C ALA A 90 -2.23 4.20 -0.47
N ASN A 91 -3.14 3.88 -1.40
CA ASN A 91 -4.19 2.88 -1.17
C ASN A 91 -3.62 1.47 -0.98
N ARG A 92 -2.51 1.11 -1.66
CA ARG A 92 -1.82 -0.16 -1.45
C ARG A 92 -1.27 -0.27 -0.02
N ALA A 93 -0.74 0.80 0.56
CA ALA A 93 -0.27 0.79 1.96
C ALA A 93 -1.41 0.49 2.93
N VAL A 94 -2.60 1.06 2.70
CA VAL A 94 -3.82 0.77 3.48
C VAL A 94 -4.24 -0.69 3.33
N ALA A 95 -4.21 -1.23 2.11
CA ALA A 95 -4.55 -2.62 1.85
C ALA A 95 -3.61 -3.59 2.60
N ILE A 96 -2.32 -3.28 2.65
CA ILE A 96 -1.33 -4.06 3.43
C ILE A 96 -1.64 -4.00 4.92
N LEU A 97 -1.87 -2.80 5.47
CA LEU A 97 -2.22 -2.59 6.87
C LEU A 97 -3.48 -3.39 7.28
N CYS A 98 -4.47 -3.44 6.39
CA CYS A 98 -5.73 -4.13 6.62
C CYS A 98 -5.72 -5.62 6.25
N ASN A 99 -4.57 -6.18 5.85
CA ASN A 99 -4.42 -7.55 5.33
C ASN A 99 -5.39 -7.89 4.17
N HIS A 100 -5.72 -6.91 3.33
CA HIS A 100 -6.52 -7.12 2.13
C HIS A 100 -5.65 -7.76 1.05
N GLN A 101 -5.78 -9.07 0.89
CA GLN A 101 -5.01 -9.85 -0.06
C GLN A 101 -5.87 -10.35 -1.22
N ARG A 102 -5.24 -10.55 -2.37
CA ARG A 102 -5.86 -11.14 -3.56
C ARG A 102 -4.88 -12.11 -4.21
N ALA A 103 -5.38 -13.27 -4.63
CA ALA A 103 -4.59 -14.21 -5.42
C ALA A 103 -4.18 -13.60 -6.76
N VAL A 104 -2.95 -13.88 -7.19
CA VAL A 104 -2.46 -13.41 -8.49
C VAL A 104 -3.33 -14.02 -9.60
N PRO A 105 -3.94 -13.20 -10.47
CA PRO A 105 -4.74 -13.71 -11.59
C PRO A 105 -3.90 -14.57 -12.53
N LYS A 106 -4.50 -15.63 -13.09
CA LYS A 106 -3.82 -16.54 -14.03
C LYS A 106 -3.20 -15.82 -15.24
N SER A 107 -3.80 -14.70 -15.68
CA SER A 107 -3.35 -13.90 -16.82
C SER A 107 -2.31 -12.82 -16.48
N HIS A 108 -1.90 -12.69 -15.22
CA HIS A 108 -1.04 -11.60 -14.77
C HIS A 108 0.31 -11.57 -15.50
N ALA A 109 1.00 -12.71 -15.59
CA ALA A 109 2.32 -12.80 -16.24
C ALA A 109 2.28 -12.35 -17.70
N LYS A 110 1.32 -12.88 -18.47
CA LYS A 110 1.10 -12.49 -19.87
C LYS A 110 0.79 -11.00 -20.02
N SER A 111 -0.02 -10.44 -19.12
CA SER A 111 -0.36 -9.01 -19.15
C SER A 111 0.88 -8.13 -18.89
N MET A 112 1.75 -8.54 -17.96
CA MET A 112 2.99 -7.83 -17.66
C MET A 112 4.01 -7.90 -18.81
N GLU A 113 4.08 -9.02 -19.53
CA GLU A 113 4.92 -9.18 -20.72
C GLU A 113 4.50 -8.23 -21.84
N LEU A 114 3.21 -8.23 -22.20
CA LEU A 114 2.65 -7.33 -23.21
C LEU A 114 2.85 -5.84 -22.86
N LEU A 115 2.78 -5.49 -21.58
CA LEU A 115 3.07 -4.12 -21.13
C LEU A 115 4.55 -3.75 -21.32
N LYS A 116 5.48 -4.68 -21.04
CA LYS A 116 6.92 -4.45 -21.25
C LYS A 116 7.26 -4.27 -22.73
N GLU A 117 6.72 -5.12 -23.60
CA GLU A 117 6.92 -5.00 -25.05
C GLU A 117 6.48 -3.63 -25.57
N LYS A 118 5.30 -3.15 -25.14
CA LYS A 118 4.79 -1.82 -25.50
C LYS A 118 5.68 -0.69 -24.99
N ILE A 119 6.25 -0.83 -23.79
CA ILE A 119 7.18 0.15 -23.22
C ILE A 119 8.46 0.22 -24.07
N GLU A 120 9.05 -0.92 -24.45
CA GLU A 120 10.27 -0.94 -25.25
C GLU A 120 10.04 -0.36 -26.66
N ALA A 121 8.95 -0.74 -27.33
CA ALA A 121 8.60 -0.15 -28.62
C ALA A 121 8.42 1.39 -28.53
N LYS A 122 7.83 1.89 -27.44
CA LYS A 122 7.67 3.32 -27.23
C LYS A 122 9.01 4.02 -26.97
N LYS A 123 9.93 3.40 -26.23
CA LYS A 123 11.28 3.92 -26.00
C LYS A 123 12.05 4.06 -27.31
N ASP A 124 11.97 3.07 -28.20
CA ASP A 124 12.66 3.15 -29.49
C ASP A 124 12.09 4.27 -30.37
N THR A 125 10.76 4.42 -30.38
CA THR A 125 10.10 5.57 -31.04
C THR A 125 10.59 6.92 -30.50
N ILE A 126 10.80 7.03 -29.18
CA ILE A 126 11.32 8.26 -28.55
C ILE A 126 12.77 8.51 -28.99
N LYS A 127 13.65 7.49 -28.98
CA LYS A 127 15.04 7.64 -29.42
C LYS A 127 15.14 8.12 -30.87
N ASP A 128 14.26 7.63 -31.75
CA ASP A 128 14.23 8.02 -33.15
C ASP A 128 13.75 9.46 -33.31
N ALA A 129 12.71 9.86 -32.57
CA ALA A 129 12.24 11.24 -32.53
C ALA A 129 13.30 12.21 -32.00
N GLU A 130 14.02 11.85 -30.93
CA GLU A 130 15.13 12.64 -30.38
C GLU A 130 16.28 12.82 -31.37
N ARG A 131 16.61 11.77 -32.14
CA ARG A 131 17.58 11.86 -33.24
C ARG A 131 17.10 12.84 -34.31
N GLY A 132 15.85 12.73 -34.74
CA GLY A 132 15.25 13.65 -35.71
C GLY A 132 15.27 15.12 -35.24
N VAL A 133 14.97 15.39 -33.97
CA VAL A 133 15.05 16.74 -33.39
C VAL A 133 16.49 17.28 -33.42
N LYS A 134 17.48 16.45 -33.08
CA LYS A 134 18.90 16.84 -33.12
C LYS A 134 19.37 17.17 -34.55
N ASP A 135 18.96 16.36 -35.51
CA ASP A 135 19.28 16.59 -36.93
C ASP A 135 18.63 17.88 -37.45
N ALA A 136 17.34 18.09 -37.18
CA ALA A 136 16.64 19.32 -37.55
C ALA A 136 17.29 20.57 -36.93
N HIS A 137 17.71 20.49 -35.66
CA HIS A 137 18.42 21.58 -34.99
C HIS A 137 19.79 21.86 -35.63
N ARG A 138 20.52 20.82 -36.04
CA ARG A 138 21.80 20.97 -36.77
C ARG A 138 21.60 21.63 -38.13
N ASP A 139 20.56 21.22 -38.85
CA ASP A 139 20.27 21.73 -40.19
C ASP A 139 19.78 23.18 -40.14
N ALA A 140 18.97 23.56 -39.14
CA ALA A 140 18.59 24.95 -38.89
C ALA A 140 19.82 25.83 -38.58
N LYS A 141 20.78 25.33 -37.78
CA LYS A 141 22.01 26.06 -37.47
C LYS A 141 22.93 26.23 -38.68
N ARG A 142 22.97 25.25 -39.58
CA ARG A 142 23.76 25.31 -40.83
C ARG A 142 23.08 26.15 -41.92
N GLY A 143 21.75 26.15 -41.98
CA GLY A 143 20.95 26.95 -42.92
C GLY A 143 20.77 28.42 -42.53
N SER A 144 21.16 28.83 -41.32
CA SER A 144 21.04 30.21 -40.84
C SER A 144 22.25 31.10 -41.17
N VAL A 145 23.21 30.62 -41.98
CA VAL A 145 24.27 31.48 -42.53
C VAL A 145 23.70 32.25 -43.73
N LYS A 146 23.24 33.48 -43.46
CA LYS A 146 23.13 34.55 -44.46
C LYS A 146 24.36 35.42 -44.37
#